data_AF-A0A1R3FXJ5-F1
#
_entry.id   AF-A0A1R3FXJ5-F1
#
_cell.length_a   1.000
_cell.length_b   1.000
_cell.length_c   1.000
_cell.angle_alpha   90.00
_cell.angle_beta   90.00
_cell.angle_gamma   90.00
#
_symmetry.space_group_name_H-M   'P 1'
#
loop_
_entity.id
_entity.type
_entity.pdbx_description
1 polymer ?
#
loop_
_entity_poly.entity_id
_entity_poly.type
_entity_poly.pdbx_seq_one_letter_code
_entity_poly.pdbx_strand_id
1 'polypeptide(L)'
;MTTAALSCRDVRKQLSPCLIYMGSLGTKNEDKCCDGVRDLSTMARTPAAHQDACNCIKSEIGGLIRNRKDTDDKLNKMKSLAKDLPGKCGVNVPYEISDSTNCDE
;
A
#
# COMPACT_ATOMS: atom_id res chain seq x y z
N MET A 1 14.23 21.92 -10.95
CA MET A 1 12.82 21.45 -10.97
C MET A 1 12.54 20.88 -9.59
N THR A 2 11.65 21.48 -8.80
CA THR A 2 11.28 20.92 -7.49
C THR A 2 10.41 19.69 -7.75
N THR A 3 10.98 18.49 -7.63
CA THR A 3 10.20 17.28 -7.44
C THR A 3 9.36 17.51 -6.19
N ALA A 4 8.05 17.69 -6.33
CA ALA A 4 7.17 17.70 -5.16
C ALA A 4 7.34 16.33 -4.50
N ALA A 5 8.02 16.30 -3.36
CA ALA A 5 8.19 15.09 -2.57
C ALA A 5 6.79 14.57 -2.24
N LEU A 6 6.51 13.33 -2.59
CA LEU A 6 5.21 12.74 -2.34
C LEU A 6 5.07 12.56 -0.83
N SER A 7 4.17 13.31 -0.19
CA SER A 7 4.06 13.24 1.26
C SER A 7 3.35 11.96 1.71
N CYS A 8 3.74 11.40 2.86
CA CYS A 8 3.00 10.27 3.45
C CYS A 8 1.53 10.60 3.73
N ARG A 9 1.19 11.87 3.92
CA ARG A 9 -0.21 12.30 4.05
C ARG A 9 -0.98 12.06 2.77
N ASP A 10 -0.40 12.35 1.61
CA ASP A 10 -1.05 12.12 0.32
C ASP A 10 -1.11 10.63 -0.01
N VAL A 11 -0.04 9.89 0.31
CA VAL A 11 -0.05 8.42 0.23
C VAL A 11 -1.19 7.82 1.03
N ARG A 12 -1.31 8.22 2.30
CA ARG A 12 -2.34 7.70 3.22
C ARG A 12 -3.75 8.02 2.75
N LYS A 13 -4.00 9.17 2.13
CA LYS A 13 -5.33 9.50 1.56
C LYS A 13 -5.74 8.47 0.52
N GLN A 14 -4.83 8.14 -0.40
CA GLN A 14 -5.10 7.15 -1.45
C GLN A 14 -5.12 5.71 -0.91
N LEU A 15 -4.32 5.41 0.11
CA LEU A 15 -4.25 4.08 0.72
C LEU A 15 -5.41 3.79 1.69
N SER A 16 -6.12 4.82 2.16
CA SER A 16 -7.24 4.67 3.11
C SER A 16 -8.26 3.59 2.73
N PRO A 17 -8.79 3.52 1.49
CA PRO A 17 -9.67 2.42 1.08
C PRO A 17 -9.00 1.03 1.16
N CYS A 18 -7.70 0.93 0.92
CA CYS A 18 -6.95 -0.31 1.04
C CYS A 18 -6.80 -0.79 2.47
N LEU A 19 -6.65 0.12 3.44
CA LEU A 19 -6.63 -0.24 4.86
C LEU A 19 -7.98 -0.88 5.28
N ILE A 20 -9.10 -0.40 4.73
CA ILE A 20 -10.42 -1.00 4.95
C ILE A 20 -10.53 -2.36 4.26
N TYR A 21 -10.07 -2.46 3.00
CA TYR A 21 -10.05 -3.73 2.26
C TYR A 21 -9.27 -4.81 3.01
N MET A 22 -8.02 -4.52 3.40
CA MET A 22 -7.20 -5.43 4.20
C MET A 22 -7.85 -5.72 5.55
N GLY A 23 -8.35 -4.70 6.24
CA GLY A 23 -8.97 -4.86 7.55
C GLY A 23 -10.24 -5.71 7.52
N SER A 24 -10.97 -5.71 6.40
CA SER A 24 -12.13 -6.54 6.11
C SER A 24 -11.80 -7.92 5.53
N LEU A 25 -10.51 -8.28 5.49
CA LEU A 25 -10.00 -9.53 4.91
C LEU A 25 -10.42 -9.72 3.45
N GLY A 26 -10.45 -8.62 2.70
CA GLY A 26 -10.71 -8.58 1.27
C GLY A 26 -12.18 -8.52 0.87
N THR A 27 -13.10 -8.24 1.80
CA THR A 27 -14.55 -8.29 1.54
C THR A 27 -15.18 -6.93 1.21
N LYS A 28 -14.45 -5.81 1.41
CA LYS A 28 -14.96 -4.45 1.21
C LYS A 28 -13.95 -3.56 0.49
N ASN A 29 -14.43 -2.54 -0.23
CA ASN A 29 -13.60 -1.47 -0.81
C ASN A 29 -12.47 -1.94 -1.75
N GLU A 30 -12.63 -3.09 -2.40
CA GLU A 30 -11.64 -3.58 -3.38
C GLU A 30 -11.44 -2.59 -4.53
N ASP A 31 -12.52 -2.19 -5.23
CA ASP A 31 -12.44 -1.28 -6.37
C ASP A 31 -11.81 0.06 -5.98
N LYS A 32 -12.28 0.65 -4.87
CA LYS A 32 -11.76 1.92 -4.34
C LYS A 32 -10.29 1.81 -3.91
N CYS A 33 -9.89 0.65 -3.41
CA CYS A 33 -8.50 0.41 -3.08
C CYS A 33 -7.66 0.38 -4.36
N CYS A 34 -8.11 -0.33 -5.39
CA CYS A 34 -7.41 -0.37 -6.66
C CYS A 34 -7.31 0.99 -7.34
N ASP A 35 -8.34 1.83 -7.25
CA ASP A 35 -8.28 3.21 -7.76
C ASP A 35 -7.20 4.02 -7.01
N GLY A 36 -7.16 3.93 -5.69
CA GLY A 36 -6.11 4.57 -4.89
C GLY A 36 -4.70 4.08 -5.23
N VAL A 37 -4.52 2.78 -5.50
CA VAL A 37 -3.22 2.21 -5.89
C VAL A 37 -2.79 2.69 -7.27
N ARG A 38 -3.73 2.77 -8.22
CA ARG A 38 -3.47 3.34 -9.55
C ARG A 38 -3.08 4.81 -9.44
N ASP A 39 -3.82 5.59 -8.66
CA ASP A 39 -3.51 6.99 -8.42
C ASP A 39 -2.10 7.15 -7.84
N LEU A 40 -1.74 6.37 -6.82
CA LEU A 40 -0.39 6.37 -6.27
C LEU A 40 0.69 6.05 -7.30
N SER A 41 0.46 5.07 -8.16
CA SER A 41 1.37 4.75 -9.26
C SER A 41 1.53 5.93 -10.23
N THR A 42 0.46 6.69 -10.49
CA THR A 42 0.56 7.91 -11.32
C THR A 42 1.22 9.09 -10.62
N MET A 43 1.21 9.12 -9.28
CA MET A 43 1.86 10.18 -8.48
C MET A 43 3.36 9.89 -8.31
N ALA A 44 3.75 8.63 -8.16
CA ALA A 44 5.11 8.21 -7.89
C ALA A 44 5.95 8.04 -9.18
N ARG A 45 5.98 9.05 -10.06
CA ARG A 45 6.64 8.94 -11.38
C ARG A 45 8.17 9.05 -11.36
N THR A 46 8.75 9.43 -10.22
CA THR A 46 10.20 9.59 -10.06
C THR A 46 10.72 8.58 -9.05
N PRO A 47 12.00 8.16 -9.14
CA PRO A 47 12.59 7.26 -8.16
C PRO A 47 12.42 7.77 -6.72
N ALA A 48 12.67 9.06 -6.48
CA ALA A 48 12.46 9.67 -5.16
C ALA A 48 11.00 9.55 -4.67
N ALA A 49 10.01 9.81 -5.55
CA ALA A 49 8.60 9.70 -5.18
C ALA A 49 8.17 8.23 -4.98
N HIS A 50 8.78 7.27 -5.67
CA HIS A 50 8.59 5.84 -5.41
C HIS A 50 9.13 5.45 -4.04
N GLN A 51 10.35 5.88 -3.69
CA GLN A 51 10.95 5.61 -2.39
C GLN A 51 10.10 6.20 -1.26
N ASP A 52 9.64 7.45 -1.41
CA ASP A 52 8.73 8.08 -0.48
C ASP A 52 7.42 7.29 -0.36
N ALA A 53 6.77 6.97 -1.48
CA ALA A 53 5.53 6.18 -1.51
C ALA A 53 5.69 4.85 -0.80
N CYS A 54 6.75 4.09 -1.12
CA CYS A 54 7.04 2.79 -0.56
C CYS A 54 7.22 2.87 0.95
N ASN A 55 8.05 3.81 1.44
CA ASN A 55 8.29 3.97 2.87
C ASN A 55 7.01 4.32 3.65
N CYS A 56 6.16 5.17 3.07
CA CYS A 56 4.88 5.51 3.65
C CYS A 56 3.91 4.31 3.67
N ILE A 57 3.77 3.58 2.56
CA ILE A 57 2.91 2.39 2.46
C ILE A 57 3.35 1.32 3.47
N LYS A 58 4.66 1.07 3.57
CA LYS A 58 5.26 0.12 4.53
C LYS A 58 4.90 0.48 5.97
N SER A 59 5.01 1.75 6.33
CA SER A 59 4.66 2.24 7.67
C SER A 59 3.17 2.09 7.98
N GLU A 60 2.30 2.44 7.03
CA GLU A 60 0.84 2.35 7.20
C GLU A 60 0.35 0.90 7.29
N ILE A 61 0.79 0.04 6.37
CA ILE A 61 0.43 -1.39 6.36
C ILE A 61 1.05 -2.09 7.58
N GLY A 62 2.33 -1.85 7.86
CA GLY A 62 3.00 -2.40 9.03
C GLY A 62 2.35 -1.97 10.33
N GLY A 63 1.94 -0.70 10.44
CA GLY A 63 1.17 -0.19 11.56
C GLY A 63 -0.20 -0.86 11.69
N LEU A 64 -0.91 -1.06 10.58
CA LEU A 64 -2.20 -1.78 10.58
C LEU A 64 -2.02 -3.20 11.10
N ILE A 65 -1.02 -3.95 10.62
CA ILE A 65 -0.79 -5.34 11.00
C ILE A 65 -0.32 -5.44 12.46
N ARG A 66 0.66 -4.63 12.89
CA ARG A 66 1.22 -4.68 14.25
C ARG A 66 0.23 -4.29 15.33
N ASN A 67 -0.70 -3.39 15.04
CA ASN A 67 -1.68 -2.92 16.02
C ASN A 67 -2.94 -3.81 16.10
N ARG A 68 -3.07 -4.84 15.26
CA ARG A 68 -4.24 -5.73 15.25
C ARG A 68 -4.04 -6.89 16.24
N LYS A 69 -5.01 -7.05 17.14
CA LYS A 69 -5.16 -8.24 18.01
C LYS A 69 -6.01 -9.30 17.30
N ASP A 70 -5.60 -9.71 16.11
CA ASP A 70 -6.25 -10.78 15.34
C ASP A 70 -5.44 -12.07 15.43
N THR A 71 -6.02 -13.18 14.97
CA THR A 71 -5.32 -14.48 14.88
C THR A 71 -4.25 -14.46 13.80
N ASP A 72 -3.23 -15.32 13.95
CA ASP A 72 -2.14 -15.46 12.97
C ASP A 72 -2.66 -15.70 11.55
N ASP A 73 -3.72 -16.50 11.39
CA ASP A 73 -4.36 -16.75 10.08
C ASP A 73 -4.89 -15.46 9.42
N LYS A 74 -5.51 -14.57 10.20
CA LYS A 74 -6.03 -13.30 9.68
C LYS A 74 -4.89 -12.34 9.35
N LEU A 75 -3.85 -12.30 10.17
CA LEU A 75 -2.66 -11.48 9.90
C LEU A 75 -1.96 -11.96 8.63
N ASN A 76 -1.80 -13.28 8.46
CA ASN A 76 -1.25 -13.89 7.25
C ASN A 76 -2.12 -13.56 6.02
N LYS A 77 -3.45 -13.64 6.14
CA LYS A 77 -4.35 -13.23 5.06
C LYS A 77 -4.20 -11.76 4.70
N MET A 78 -4.06 -10.86 5.68
CA MET A 78 -3.83 -9.44 5.42
C MET A 78 -2.51 -9.22 4.65
N LYS A 79 -1.44 -9.93 5.02
CA LYS A 79 -0.15 -9.87 4.31
C LYS A 79 -0.28 -10.33 2.87
N SER A 80 -0.96 -11.45 2.62
CA SER A 80 -1.22 -11.94 1.25
C SER A 80 -2.02 -10.93 0.44
N LEU A 81 -3.06 -10.31 1.02
CA LEU A 81 -3.86 -9.29 0.33
C LEU A 81 -3.03 -8.07 -0.08
N ALA A 82 -2.08 -7.63 0.75
CA ALA A 82 -1.17 -6.54 0.41
C ALA A 82 -0.23 -6.93 -0.75
N LYS A 83 0.31 -8.14 -0.72
CA LYS A 83 1.21 -8.68 -1.74
C LYS A 83 0.53 -8.86 -3.10
N ASP A 84 -0.71 -9.33 -3.11
CA ASP A 84 -1.48 -9.59 -4.34
C ASP A 84 -2.07 -8.31 -4.94
N LEU A 85 -2.10 -7.21 -4.18
CA LEU A 85 -2.77 -5.96 -4.54
C LEU A 85 -2.30 -5.37 -5.88
N PRO A 86 -0.99 -5.27 -6.19
CA PRO A 86 -0.51 -4.79 -7.48
C PRO A 86 -1.11 -5.57 -8.66
N GLY A 87 -0.98 -6.90 -8.61
CA GLY A 87 -1.51 -7.79 -9.65
C GLY A 87 -3.03 -7.71 -9.75
N LYS A 88 -3.72 -7.69 -8.60
CA LYS A 88 -5.19 -7.60 -8.52
C LYS A 88 -5.72 -6.31 -9.12
N CYS A 89 -5.00 -5.20 -8.91
CA CYS A 89 -5.39 -3.89 -9.39
C CYS A 89 -4.85 -3.57 -10.80
N GLY A 90 -4.09 -4.48 -11.41
CA GLY A 90 -3.48 -4.27 -12.73
C GLY A 90 -2.40 -3.18 -12.72
N VAL A 91 -1.76 -2.96 -11.58
CA VAL A 91 -0.69 -1.98 -11.42
C VAL A 91 0.64 -2.71 -11.41
N ASN A 92 1.53 -2.33 -12.31
CA ASN A 92 2.88 -2.87 -12.35
C ASN A 92 3.78 -2.04 -11.44
N VAL A 93 4.06 -2.56 -10.25
CA VAL A 93 4.95 -1.94 -9.28
C VAL A 93 6.27 -2.72 -9.31
N PRO A 94 7.44 -2.06 -9.39
CA PRO A 94 8.72 -2.76 -9.44
C PRO A 94 9.10 -3.43 -8.11
N TYR A 95 8.33 -3.20 -7.05
CA TYR A 95 8.55 -3.76 -5.71
C TYR A 95 7.28 -4.45 -5.18
N GLU A 96 7.49 -5.46 -4.34
CA GLU A 96 6.41 -6.15 -3.62
C GLU A 96 5.82 -5.21 -2.55
N ILE A 97 4.48 -5.10 -2.43
CA ILE A 97 3.85 -4.31 -1.35
C ILE A 97 3.68 -5.19 -0.10
N SER A 98 4.57 -5.04 0.89
CA SER A 98 4.56 -5.81 2.14
C SER A 98 5.07 -4.97 3.33
N ASP A 99 4.90 -5.49 4.54
CA ASP A 99 5.43 -4.88 5.77
C ASP A 99 6.97 -4.94 5.84
N SER A 100 7.59 -5.72 4.95
CA SER A 100 9.03 -5.94 4.86
C SER A 100 9.63 -5.49 3.52
N THR A 101 8.90 -4.76 2.68
CA THR A 101 9.39 -4.29 1.39
C THR A 101 10.69 -3.51 1.54
N ASN A 102 11.66 -3.82 0.67
CA ASN A 102 12.82 -2.99 0.48
C ASN A 102 12.43 -1.80 -0.40
N CYS A 103 12.48 -0.60 0.15
CA CYS A 103 12.07 0.63 -0.53
C CYS A 103 13.23 1.38 -1.17
N ASP A 104 14.44 0.80 -1.13
CA ASP A 104 15.67 1.41 -1.63
C ASP A 104 16.06 0.94 -3.05
N GLU A 105 15.22 0.12 -3.71
CA GLU A 105 15.46 -0.43 -5.06
C GLU A 105 14.84 0.38 -6.20
#